data_AF-A0A656K3D1-F1
#
_entry.id   AF-A0A656K3D1-F1
#
_cell.length_a   1.000
_cell.length_b   1.000
_cell.length_c   1.000
_cell.angle_alpha   90.00
_cell.angle_beta   90.00
_cell.angle_gamma   90.00
#
_symmetry.space_group_name_H-M   'P 1'
#
loop_
_entity.id
_entity.type
_entity.pdbx_description
1 polymer ?
#
loop_
_entity_poly.entity_id
_entity_poly.type
_entity_poly.pdbx_seq_one_letter_code
_entity_poly.pdbx_strand_id
1 'polypeptide(L)' 'PASLEHLLERLGNDEFDLVAVGRALLVDPDWALKVREGREQDILPFSREALTTLV' A
#
# COMPACT_ATOMS: atom_id res chain seq x y z
N PRO A 1 3.50 7.71 -6.91
CA PRO A 1 2.65 6.99 -5.93
C PRO A 1 1.26 7.64 -5.86
N ALA A 2 0.18 6.85 -5.88
CA ALA A 2 -1.11 7.39 -5.45
C ALA A 2 -1.01 7.63 -3.94
N SER A 3 -1.30 8.85 -3.49
CA SER A 3 -1.20 9.18 -2.07
C SER A 3 -2.25 8.42 -1.25
N LEU A 4 -1.85 7.93 -0.07
CA LEU A 4 -2.73 7.35 0.94
C LEU A 4 -3.55 8.42 1.68
N GLU A 5 -3.21 9.70 1.57
CA GLU A 5 -3.81 10.78 2.38
C GLU A 5 -5.33 10.84 2.24
N HIS A 6 -5.85 10.82 1.02
CA HIS A 6 -7.30 10.85 0.81
C HIS A 6 -8.00 9.58 1.31
N LEU A 7 -7.31 8.44 1.32
CA LEU A 7 -7.86 7.21 1.89
C LEU A 7 -7.93 7.30 3.41
N LEU A 8 -6.90 7.85 4.06
CA LEU A 8 -6.83 8.03 5.50
C LEU A 8 -7.87 9.05 5.99
N GLU A 9 -8.09 10.12 5.23
CA GLU A 9 -9.15 11.10 5.54
C GLU A 9 -10.53 10.45 5.57
N ARG A 10 -10.86 9.67 4.54
CA ARG A 10 -12.15 8.97 4.44
C ARG A 10 -12.32 7.89 5.50
N LEU A 11 -11.24 7.21 5.87
CA LEU A 11 -11.22 6.27 6.98
C LEU A 11 -11.51 6.99 8.32
N GLY A 12 -10.94 8.18 8.53
CA GLY A 12 -11.21 9.02 9.71
C GLY A 12 -12.63 9.62 9.75
N ASN A 13 -13.31 9.66 8.59
CA ASN A 13 -14.71 10.07 8.48
C ASN A 13 -15.69 8.89 8.63
N ASP A 14 -15.23 7.72 9.10
CA ASP A 14 -16.03 6.49 9.26
C ASP A 14 -16.76 6.04 7.96
N GLU A 15 -16.20 6.36 6.79
CA GLU A 15 -16.82 5.93 5.51
C GLU A 15 -16.68 4.41 5.27
N PHE A 16 -15.68 3.78 5.89
CA PHE A 16 -15.41 2.33 5.81
C PHE A 16 -14.69 1.85 7.07
N ASP A 17 -14.89 0.59 7.46
CA ASP A 17 -14.19 0.00 8.60
C ASP A 17 -12.83 -0.63 8.23
N LEU A 18 -12.66 -1.01 6.96
CA LEU A 18 -11.50 -1.77 6.47
C LEU A 18 -11.11 -1.38 5.04
N VAL A 19 -9.81 -1.43 4.77
CA VAL A 19 -9.23 -1.12 3.45
C VAL A 19 -8.43 -2.32 2.95
N ALA A 20 -8.73 -2.78 1.73
CA ALA A 20 -7.94 -3.79 1.05
C ALA A 20 -6.78 -3.17 0.26
N VAL A 21 -5.57 -3.70 0.46
CA VAL A 21 -4.37 -3.33 -0.30
C VAL A 21 -4.00 -4.49 -1.23
N GLY A 22 -3.91 -4.24 -2.54
CA GLY A 22 -3.66 -5.28 -3.54
C GLY A 22 -2.28 -5.16 -4.19
N ARG A 23 -2.20 -4.36 -5.26
CA ARG A 23 -1.00 -4.22 -6.11
C ARG A 23 0.30 -3.89 -5.36
N ALA A 24 0.22 -3.19 -4.24
CA ALA A 24 1.40 -2.88 -3.43
C ALA A 24 2.00 -4.14 -2.78
N LEU A 25 1.15 -5.08 -2.33
CA LEU A 25 1.60 -6.35 -1.74
C LEU A 25 2.24 -7.29 -2.77
N LEU A 26 1.85 -7.18 -4.04
CA LEU A 26 2.47 -7.98 -5.12
C LEU A 26 3.93 -7.57 -5.39
N VAL A 27 4.28 -6.33 -5.08
CA VAL A 27 5.62 -5.78 -5.37
C VAL A 27 6.47 -5.78 -4.11
N ASP A 28 5.84 -5.59 -2.94
CA ASP A 28 6.50 -5.41 -1.66
C ASP A 28 5.76 -6.18 -0.56
N PRO A 29 6.17 -7.43 -0.26
CA PRO A 29 5.55 -8.24 0.80
C PRO A 29 5.65 -7.58 2.18
N ASP A 30 6.69 -6.79 2.42
CA ASP A 30 6.95 -6.06 3.67
C ASP A 30 6.24 -4.71 3.74
N TRP A 31 5.35 -4.39 2.78
CA TRP A 31 4.67 -3.10 2.69
C TRP A 31 4.05 -2.66 4.03
N ALA A 32 3.31 -3.55 4.70
CA ALA A 32 2.64 -3.22 5.95
C ALA A 32 3.64 -2.94 7.10
N LEU A 33 4.77 -3.64 7.10
CA LEU A 33 5.86 -3.41 8.07
C LEU A 33 6.49 -2.04 7.84
N LYS A 34 6.82 -1.69 6.59
CA LYS A 34 7.42 -0.41 6.22
C LYS A 34 6.51 0.77 6.55
N VAL A 35 5.21 0.67 6.26
CA VAL A 35 4.22 1.70 6.64
C VAL A 35 4.19 1.86 8.16
N ARG A 36 4.13 0.77 8.92
CA ARG A 36 4.14 0.81 10.39
C ARG A 36 5.41 1.45 10.96
N GLU A 37 6.54 1.28 10.29
CA GLU A 37 7.84 1.83 10.70
C GLU A 37 8.12 3.25 10.16
N GLY A 38 7.19 3.83 9.39
CA GLY A 38 7.38 5.15 8.76
C GLY A 38 8.43 5.16 7.64
N ARG A 39 8.74 3.99 7.06
CA ARG A 39 9.72 3.80 5.97
C ARG A 39 9.05 3.80 4.60
N GLU A 40 8.12 4.72 4.38
CA GLU A 40 7.32 4.78 3.16
C GLU A 40 8.15 5.07 1.92
N GLN A 41 9.28 5.77 2.06
CA GLN A 41 10.24 6.01 1.00
C GLN A 41 10.95 4.74 0.51
N ASP A 42 10.96 3.68 1.32
CA ASP A 42 11.55 2.38 1.00
C ASP A 42 10.54 1.44 0.32
N ILE A 43 9.29 1.88 0.13
CA ILE A 43 8.24 1.09 -0.52
C ILE A 43 8.50 1.04 -2.02
N LEU A 44 8.53 -0.18 -2.55
CA LEU A 44 8.74 -0.38 -3.98
C LEU A 44 7.52 0.09 -4.78
N PRO A 45 7.72 0.91 -5.84
CA PRO A 45 6.62 1.35 -6.68
C PRO A 45 6.10 0.18 -7.53
N PHE A 46 4.79 0.14 -7.74
CA PHE A 46 4.17 -0.86 -8.61
C PHE A 46 4.73 -0.77 -10.04
N SER A 47 5.08 -1.94 -10.58
CA SER A 47 5.43 -2.14 -11.99
C SER A 47 4.54 -3.26 -12.57
N ARG A 48 4.26 -3.21 -13.87
CA ARG A 48 3.38 -4.22 -14.50
C ARG A 48 4.01 -5.61 -14.51
N GLU A 49 5.34 -5.67 -14.48
CA GLU A 49 6.15 -6.88 -14.40
C GLU A 49 5.90 -7.65 -13.09
N ALA A 50 5.48 -6.97 -12.03
CA ALA A 50 5.11 -7.61 -10.77
C ALA A 50 3.85 -8.49 -10.90
N LEU A 51 3.06 -8.36 -11.97
CA LEU A 51 1.91 -9.25 -12.21
C LEU A 51 2.32 -10.62 -12.77
N THR A 52 3.55 -10.77 -13.27
CA THR A 52 4.01 -11.99 -13.94
C THR A 52 4.96 -12.82 -13.10
N THR A 53 5.31 -12.34 -11.90
CA THR A 53 6.28 -12.98 -11.01
C THR A 53 5.67 -13.05 -9.62
N LEU A 54 5.80 -14.19 -8.95
CA LEU A 54 5.44 -14.34 -7.54
C LEU A 54 6.73 -14.62 -6.77
N VAL A 55 7.05 -13.75 -5.82
CA VAL A 55 8.23 -13.85 -4.95
C VAL A 55 7.82 -14.25 -3.54
#